data_AF-G2PSR7-F1
#
_entry.id   AF-G2PSR7-F1
#
_cell.length_a   1.000
_cell.length_b   1.000
_cell.length_c   1.000
_cell.angle_alpha   90.00
_cell.angle_beta   90.00
_cell.angle_gamma   90.00
#
_symmetry.space_group_name_H-M   'P 1'
#
loop_
_entity.id
_entity.type
_entity.pdbx_description
1 polymer ?
#
loop_
_entity_poly.entity_id
_entity_poly.type
_entity_poly.pdbx_seq_one_letter_code
_entity_poly.pdbx_strand_id
1 'polypeptide(L)'
;MRALFSAICCLLFPIAVSAQNSPDCRTAIPVCADAPIMGTTDGSGDIDDFDPEVITQTGCLEKGSVSSANIENNTEWYVFRAGTDGQIGFDIEALPVNSGGTITAEWDFALYGPFDETSNENYCTIIGDGSAQPIRCNYEYNDTGFTGIGVNPVDGREGAPFVKGSQNTYDEWLNVREGEIYYLYINNYNTNFDEEPESFVLTFTGTSVDEDQDSALDCTLRDEFLGFDIVACEGDPDITLSVLNSPFGPNIADVSWVVDREDNGNLEVLPTSPGQTEYVVSSPNSGRYYAIVTNNEGETWDDDVLITFYGTPELDEVRVIDDFVHSDQTDPYNVEIVPVGDGNYEYAINGGEFQDDPIFRDVPPGLNTVVINDKNGCGTSEPEEFLVVGYPKFFTPNSDGFHDNWTVYGVEELANPVVYIFDRYGKLLKQINVNVGWDGTYNGRDMPSSDYWFRLEYERDDEGILVAKSVRRHFSLVR
;
A
#
# COMPACT_ATOMS: atom_id res chain seq x y z
N MET A 1 -25.08 -22.57 -68.10
CA MET A 1 -23.86 -23.41 -68.15
C MET A 1 -22.68 -22.47 -67.95
N ARG A 2 -21.96 -22.65 -66.84
CA ARG A 2 -20.65 -22.07 -66.47
C ARG A 2 -20.61 -20.60 -66.01
N ALA A 3 -20.71 -20.47 -64.69
CA ALA A 3 -20.08 -19.42 -63.90
C ALA A 3 -18.55 -19.51 -64.00
N LEU A 4 -17.86 -18.36 -64.00
CA LEU A 4 -16.45 -18.25 -63.65
C LEU A 4 -16.37 -17.54 -62.30
N PHE A 5 -15.99 -18.29 -61.27
CA PHE A 5 -15.50 -17.76 -60.00
C PHE A 5 -14.08 -17.24 -60.23
N SER A 6 -13.84 -15.96 -59.93
CA SER A 6 -12.50 -15.41 -59.79
C SER A 6 -12.07 -15.63 -58.35
N ALA A 7 -11.13 -16.55 -58.13
CA ALA A 7 -10.52 -16.77 -56.82
C ALA A 7 -9.59 -15.58 -56.51
N ILE A 8 -10.00 -14.74 -55.56
CA ILE A 8 -9.10 -13.82 -54.88
C ILE A 8 -8.40 -14.65 -53.80
N CYS A 9 -7.11 -14.92 -53.99
CA CYS A 9 -6.25 -15.39 -52.92
C CYS A 9 -6.15 -14.26 -51.88
N CYS A 10 -6.92 -14.36 -50.80
CA CYS A 10 -6.60 -13.68 -49.56
C CYS A 10 -5.31 -14.30 -49.01
N LEU A 11 -4.18 -13.62 -49.25
CA LEU A 11 -2.96 -13.83 -48.48
C LEU A 11 -3.27 -13.36 -47.05
N LEU A 12 -3.69 -14.28 -46.19
CA LEU A 12 -3.69 -14.09 -44.74
C LEU A 12 -2.22 -14.01 -44.32
N PHE A 13 -1.72 -12.78 -44.16
CA PHE A 13 -0.55 -12.56 -43.31
C PHE A 13 -0.95 -12.97 -41.89
N PRO A 14 -0.16 -13.79 -41.18
CA PRO A 14 -0.36 -13.97 -39.76
C PRO A 14 -0.12 -12.60 -39.11
N ILE A 15 -1.20 -11.99 -38.64
CA ILE A 15 -1.11 -10.87 -37.70
C ILE A 15 -0.55 -11.50 -36.44
N ALA A 16 0.70 -11.20 -36.10
CA ALA A 16 1.19 -11.44 -34.76
C ALA A 16 0.40 -10.48 -33.86
N VAL A 17 -0.66 -10.99 -33.23
CA VAL A 17 -1.25 -10.33 -32.08
C VAL A 17 -0.24 -10.58 -30.97
N SER A 18 0.54 -9.56 -30.60
CA SER A 18 1.33 -9.65 -29.37
C SER A 18 0.34 -9.78 -28.23
N ALA A 19 0.35 -10.91 -27.53
CA ALA A 19 -0.31 -11.01 -26.24
C ALA A 19 0.34 -9.97 -25.32
N GLN A 20 -0.48 -9.22 -24.60
CA GLN A 20 0.01 -8.32 -23.57
C GLN A 20 0.36 -9.15 -22.35
N ASN A 21 1.32 -8.67 -21.58
CA ASN A 21 1.71 -9.23 -20.30
C ASN A 21 1.95 -8.04 -19.36
N SER A 22 1.22 -7.99 -18.25
CA SER A 22 1.51 -7.11 -17.13
C SER A 22 1.73 -7.96 -15.89
N PRO A 23 2.98 -8.32 -15.57
CA PRO A 23 3.25 -9.19 -14.43
C PRO A 23 3.08 -8.49 -13.07
N ASP A 24 3.04 -7.15 -13.05
CA ASP A 24 2.97 -6.34 -11.83
C ASP A 24 1.53 -5.85 -11.55
N CYS A 25 1.12 -5.84 -10.27
CA CYS A 25 -0.20 -5.39 -9.84
C CYS A 25 -0.48 -3.94 -10.24
N ARG A 26 0.53 -3.07 -10.12
CA ARG A 26 0.38 -1.61 -10.35
C ARG A 26 0.06 -1.26 -11.80
N THR A 27 0.36 -2.15 -12.74
CA THR A 27 0.07 -1.98 -14.16
C THR A 27 -0.98 -2.98 -14.66
N ALA A 28 -1.73 -3.59 -13.73
CA ALA A 28 -2.76 -4.59 -14.04
C ALA A 28 -3.65 -4.16 -15.21
N ILE A 29 -3.85 -5.07 -16.16
CA ILE A 29 -4.54 -4.79 -17.41
C ILE A 29 -6.04 -4.61 -17.15
N PRO A 30 -6.64 -3.45 -17.48
CA PRO A 30 -8.08 -3.27 -17.42
C PRO A 30 -8.80 -4.16 -18.42
N VAL A 31 -9.80 -4.93 -17.97
CA VAL A 31 -10.53 -5.88 -18.84
C VAL A 31 -12.04 -5.69 -18.80
N CYS A 32 -12.67 -6.10 -19.92
CA CYS A 32 -14.12 -6.17 -20.06
C CYS A 32 -14.57 -7.59 -20.48
N ALA A 33 -15.88 -7.85 -20.46
CA ALA A 33 -16.46 -9.17 -20.74
C ALA A 33 -16.93 -9.34 -22.20
N ASP A 34 -16.58 -8.40 -23.08
CA ASP A 34 -17.03 -8.30 -24.48
C ASP A 34 -16.35 -9.31 -25.41
N ALA A 35 -15.15 -9.79 -25.05
CA ALA A 35 -14.42 -10.79 -25.81
C ALA A 35 -13.48 -11.64 -24.94
N PRO A 36 -13.09 -12.85 -25.39
CA PRO A 36 -12.01 -13.60 -24.78
C PRO A 36 -10.68 -12.85 -24.87
N ILE A 37 -9.93 -12.86 -23.77
CA ILE A 37 -8.64 -12.20 -23.61
C ILE A 37 -7.54 -13.23 -23.75
N MET A 38 -6.52 -12.93 -24.56
CA MET A 38 -5.37 -13.80 -24.79
C MET A 38 -4.20 -13.30 -23.93
N GLY A 39 -3.90 -14.03 -22.86
CA GLY A 39 -2.75 -13.75 -21.98
C GLY A 39 -1.55 -14.61 -22.34
N THR A 40 -0.34 -14.15 -22.03
CA THR A 40 0.89 -14.93 -22.17
C THR A 40 1.91 -14.46 -21.15
N THR A 41 2.33 -15.36 -20.26
CA THR A 41 3.19 -15.00 -19.13
C THR A 41 4.61 -15.51 -19.32
N ASP A 42 5.58 -14.67 -18.95
CA ASP A 42 7.02 -14.96 -18.94
C ASP A 42 7.67 -14.01 -17.92
N GLY A 43 8.08 -14.54 -16.76
CA GLY A 43 8.70 -13.77 -15.68
C GLY A 43 7.74 -13.23 -14.61
N SER A 44 8.31 -12.46 -13.67
CA SER A 44 7.64 -11.98 -12.44
C SER A 44 7.71 -10.47 -12.32
N GLY A 45 7.64 -9.76 -13.45
CA GLY A 45 7.61 -8.30 -13.43
C GLY A 45 8.92 -7.61 -13.08
N ASP A 46 8.83 -6.29 -12.98
CA ASP A 46 9.93 -5.43 -12.54
C ASP A 46 9.85 -5.17 -11.02
N ILE A 47 8.65 -5.27 -10.43
CA ILE A 47 8.33 -5.10 -9.03
C ILE A 47 7.95 -6.45 -8.45
N ASP A 48 8.52 -6.76 -7.29
CA ASP A 48 8.07 -7.90 -6.51
C ASP A 48 6.79 -7.51 -5.74
N ASP A 49 5.63 -7.95 -6.23
CA ASP A 49 4.33 -7.61 -5.64
C ASP A 49 4.15 -8.22 -4.24
N PHE A 50 4.88 -9.29 -3.91
CA PHE A 50 4.80 -9.99 -2.63
C PHE A 50 6.21 -10.21 -2.07
N ASP A 51 6.66 -9.34 -1.15
CA ASP A 51 8.00 -9.44 -0.56
C ASP A 51 8.30 -10.89 -0.11
N PRO A 52 9.28 -11.58 -0.74
CA PRO A 52 9.49 -13.01 -0.59
C PRO A 52 10.04 -13.39 0.79
N GLU A 53 10.52 -12.42 1.57
CA GLU A 53 10.99 -12.59 2.94
C GLU A 53 9.88 -12.38 3.98
N VAL A 54 8.86 -11.57 3.64
CA VAL A 54 7.76 -11.19 4.54
C VAL A 54 6.48 -11.95 4.24
N ILE A 55 6.12 -12.08 2.96
CA ILE A 55 4.85 -12.59 2.45
C ILE A 55 5.09 -13.92 1.74
N THR A 56 4.86 -15.01 2.46
CA THR A 56 5.06 -16.37 1.93
C THR A 56 3.76 -17.06 1.50
N GLN A 57 2.62 -16.41 1.69
CA GLN A 57 1.31 -16.91 1.30
C GLN A 57 0.32 -15.77 1.08
N THR A 58 -0.47 -15.86 0.02
CA THR A 58 -1.65 -15.02 -0.20
C THR A 58 -2.87 -15.90 -0.50
N GLY A 59 -3.84 -15.92 0.43
CA GLY A 59 -4.96 -16.84 0.35
C GLY A 59 -4.55 -18.30 0.39
N CYS A 60 -4.74 -19.00 -0.73
CA CYS A 60 -4.33 -20.38 -0.94
C CYS A 60 -3.05 -20.53 -1.79
N LEU A 61 -2.56 -19.44 -2.39
CA LEU A 61 -1.29 -19.44 -3.09
C LEU A 61 -0.16 -19.33 -2.07
N GLU A 62 0.77 -20.27 -2.10
CA GLU A 62 1.91 -20.33 -1.18
C GLU A 62 3.21 -20.30 -1.98
N LYS A 63 4.24 -19.70 -1.39
CA LYS A 63 5.61 -19.81 -1.88
C LYS A 63 5.98 -21.29 -1.94
N GLY A 64 6.05 -21.86 -3.14
CA GLY A 64 6.18 -23.31 -3.26
C GLY A 64 7.56 -23.84 -2.85
N SER A 65 7.70 -25.17 -2.91
CA SER A 65 8.81 -25.91 -2.27
C SER A 65 10.17 -25.78 -2.97
N VAL A 66 10.25 -25.11 -4.13
CA VAL A 66 11.49 -24.90 -4.86
C VAL A 66 12.13 -23.62 -4.33
N SER A 67 13.33 -23.72 -3.77
CA SER A 67 13.97 -22.76 -2.86
C SER A 67 14.28 -21.34 -3.42
N SER A 68 13.77 -20.99 -4.60
CA SER A 68 13.98 -19.71 -5.28
C SER A 68 12.74 -19.10 -5.92
N ALA A 69 11.58 -19.78 -5.93
CA ALA A 69 10.37 -19.22 -6.52
C ALA A 69 9.63 -18.38 -5.47
N ASN A 70 9.37 -17.13 -5.84
CA ASN A 70 8.44 -16.26 -5.10
C ASN A 70 6.99 -16.76 -5.30
N ILE A 71 6.02 -16.19 -4.59
CA ILE A 71 4.60 -16.32 -4.96
C ILE A 71 4.41 -15.84 -6.40
N GLU A 72 5.10 -14.77 -6.75
CA GLU A 72 5.17 -14.20 -8.09
C GLU A 72 6.07 -15.01 -9.03
N ASN A 73 5.47 -15.84 -9.87
CA ASN A 73 6.20 -16.65 -10.84
C ASN A 73 5.44 -16.82 -12.16
N ASN A 74 5.91 -16.20 -13.25
CA ASN A 74 5.25 -16.22 -14.56
C ASN A 74 3.82 -15.68 -14.45
N THR A 75 3.73 -14.41 -14.04
CA THR A 75 2.51 -13.79 -13.56
C THR A 75 1.88 -12.86 -14.57
N GLU A 76 0.59 -12.62 -14.37
CA GLU A 76 -0.15 -11.59 -15.06
C GLU A 76 -1.28 -11.07 -14.16
N TRP A 77 -1.47 -9.76 -14.15
CA TRP A 77 -2.54 -9.09 -13.42
C TRP A 77 -3.56 -8.46 -14.35
N TYR A 78 -4.82 -8.63 -13.96
CA TYR A 78 -5.95 -7.96 -14.56
C TYR A 78 -6.75 -7.22 -13.52
N VAL A 79 -7.40 -6.14 -13.93
CA VAL A 79 -8.33 -5.40 -13.09
C VAL A 79 -9.66 -5.23 -13.81
N PHE A 80 -10.77 -5.42 -13.10
CA PHE A 80 -12.09 -5.19 -13.64
C PHE A 80 -13.02 -4.56 -12.61
N ARG A 81 -14.00 -3.83 -13.13
CA ARG A 81 -15.08 -3.23 -12.34
C ARG A 81 -16.40 -3.86 -12.76
N ALA A 82 -17.20 -4.27 -11.78
CA ALA A 82 -18.55 -4.75 -12.04
C ALA A 82 -19.41 -3.59 -12.59
N GLY A 83 -19.91 -3.73 -13.82
CA GLY A 83 -20.78 -2.71 -14.44
C GLY A 83 -22.24 -2.84 -14.06
N THR A 84 -22.65 -4.03 -13.57
CA THR A 84 -24.02 -4.30 -13.09
C THR A 84 -24.02 -5.27 -11.92
N ASP A 85 -25.05 -5.18 -11.07
CA ASP A 85 -25.34 -6.17 -10.03
C ASP A 85 -25.57 -7.56 -10.65
N GLY A 86 -25.03 -8.62 -10.05
CA GLY A 86 -25.30 -9.98 -10.54
C GLY A 86 -24.27 -11.03 -10.13
N GLN A 87 -24.21 -12.11 -10.91
CA GLN A 87 -23.16 -13.11 -10.78
C GLN A 87 -22.15 -12.97 -11.91
N ILE A 88 -20.88 -12.96 -11.53
CA ILE A 88 -19.74 -13.00 -12.44
C ILE A 88 -18.90 -14.24 -12.11
N GLY A 89 -18.34 -14.82 -13.15
CA GLY A 89 -17.31 -15.84 -13.10
C GLY A 89 -16.37 -15.65 -14.27
N PHE A 90 -15.40 -16.55 -14.39
CA PHE A 90 -14.50 -16.58 -15.53
C PHE A 90 -13.92 -17.98 -15.71
N ASP A 91 -13.46 -18.24 -16.92
CA ASP A 91 -12.72 -19.43 -17.31
C ASP A 91 -11.30 -19.01 -17.72
N ILE A 92 -10.29 -19.70 -17.17
CA ILE A 92 -8.89 -19.63 -17.60
C ILE A 92 -8.59 -20.95 -18.33
N GLU A 93 -8.49 -20.90 -19.66
CA GLU A 93 -8.15 -22.02 -20.52
C GLU A 93 -6.65 -22.06 -20.77
N ALA A 94 -5.99 -23.16 -20.38
CA ALA A 94 -4.59 -23.38 -20.67
C ALA A 94 -4.37 -23.74 -22.16
N LEU A 95 -3.44 -23.05 -22.83
CA LEU A 95 -3.10 -23.32 -24.23
C LEU A 95 -1.75 -24.05 -24.34
N PRO A 96 -1.59 -24.96 -25.32
CA PRO A 96 -0.29 -25.55 -25.60
C PRO A 96 0.61 -24.54 -26.31
N VAL A 97 1.90 -24.47 -25.92
CA VAL A 97 2.94 -23.63 -26.56
C VAL A 97 2.95 -23.78 -28.08
N ASN A 98 2.74 -25.01 -28.56
CA ASN A 98 2.58 -25.30 -29.99
C ASN A 98 1.17 -25.81 -30.26
N SER A 99 0.54 -25.32 -31.34
CA SER A 99 -0.79 -25.76 -31.77
C SER A 99 -0.88 -27.30 -31.85
N GLY A 100 -1.74 -27.89 -31.01
CA GLY A 100 -1.96 -29.34 -30.93
C GLY A 100 -0.92 -30.11 -30.10
N GLY A 101 -0.04 -29.41 -29.40
CA GLY A 101 0.89 -29.95 -28.41
C GLY A 101 0.21 -30.31 -27.09
N THR A 102 1.01 -30.80 -26.15
CA THR A 102 0.56 -31.05 -24.76
C THR A 102 0.50 -29.72 -24.02
N ILE A 103 -0.55 -29.52 -23.22
CA ILE A 103 -0.63 -28.42 -22.26
C ILE A 103 0.31 -28.75 -21.08
N THR A 104 1.23 -27.82 -20.79
CA THR A 104 2.19 -27.93 -19.70
C THR A 104 1.92 -26.92 -18.58
N ALA A 105 1.33 -25.77 -18.93
CA ALA A 105 0.87 -24.76 -18.01
C ALA A 105 -0.10 -25.31 -16.96
N GLU A 106 0.13 -24.90 -15.72
CA GLU A 106 -0.76 -25.10 -14.59
C GLU A 106 -1.11 -23.72 -14.05
N TRP A 107 -2.23 -23.18 -14.52
CA TRP A 107 -2.68 -21.85 -14.11
C TRP A 107 -3.34 -21.91 -12.75
N ASP A 108 -2.80 -21.09 -11.86
CA ASP A 108 -3.34 -20.76 -10.56
C ASP A 108 -3.83 -19.32 -10.58
N PHE A 109 -4.81 -19.00 -9.74
CA PHE A 109 -5.30 -17.63 -9.63
C PHE A 109 -5.62 -17.24 -8.19
N ALA A 110 -5.59 -15.94 -7.94
CA ALA A 110 -6.18 -15.32 -6.76
C ALA A 110 -6.94 -14.06 -7.18
N LEU A 111 -8.17 -13.91 -6.67
CA LEU A 111 -9.01 -12.75 -6.91
C LEU A 111 -9.15 -11.93 -5.63
N TYR A 112 -8.78 -10.66 -5.70
CA TYR A 112 -8.85 -9.70 -4.60
C TYR A 112 -9.99 -8.71 -4.81
N GLY A 113 -10.53 -8.17 -3.71
CA GLY A 113 -11.67 -7.27 -3.68
C GLY A 113 -12.83 -7.82 -2.83
N PRO A 114 -14.04 -7.25 -2.91
CA PRO A 114 -14.34 -6.03 -3.65
C PRO A 114 -13.63 -4.82 -3.04
N PHE A 115 -13.05 -4.00 -3.89
CA PHE A 115 -12.52 -2.68 -3.54
C PHE A 115 -13.48 -1.57 -3.96
N ASP A 116 -13.36 -0.42 -3.30
CA ASP A 116 -14.19 0.76 -3.51
C ASP A 116 -13.27 1.92 -3.89
N GLU A 117 -13.34 2.39 -5.13
CA GLU A 117 -12.54 3.51 -5.66
C GLU A 117 -12.55 4.77 -4.77
N THR A 118 -13.56 4.94 -3.92
CA THR A 118 -13.68 6.07 -3.02
C THR A 118 -12.92 5.90 -1.70
N SER A 119 -12.30 4.75 -1.44
CA SER A 119 -11.59 4.47 -0.18
C SER A 119 -10.24 5.19 -0.07
N ASN A 120 -9.70 5.68 -1.19
CA ASN A 120 -8.33 6.21 -1.29
C ASN A 120 -7.24 5.22 -0.81
N GLU A 121 -7.53 3.92 -0.80
CA GLU A 121 -6.54 2.90 -0.49
C GLU A 121 -5.72 2.56 -1.73
N ASN A 122 -4.41 2.33 -1.54
CA ASN A 122 -3.59 1.71 -2.57
C ASN A 122 -3.82 0.19 -2.52
N TYR A 123 -4.63 -0.34 -3.46
CA TYR A 123 -5.00 -1.76 -3.48
C TYR A 123 -3.80 -2.68 -3.64
N CYS A 124 -2.85 -2.33 -4.50
CA CYS A 124 -1.66 -3.16 -4.70
C CYS A 124 -0.78 -3.20 -3.45
N THR A 125 -0.72 -2.12 -2.66
CA THR A 125 -0.02 -2.15 -1.36
C THR A 125 -0.71 -3.09 -0.37
N ILE A 126 -2.02 -2.95 -0.17
CA ILE A 126 -2.73 -3.82 0.81
C ILE A 126 -2.83 -5.27 0.33
N ILE A 127 -2.79 -5.53 -0.98
CA ILE A 127 -2.65 -6.88 -1.53
C ILE A 127 -1.23 -7.39 -1.23
N GLY A 128 -0.22 -6.62 -1.58
CA GLY A 128 1.18 -6.99 -1.48
C GLY A 128 1.67 -7.20 -0.05
N ASP A 129 1.16 -6.44 0.93
CA ASP A 129 1.46 -6.61 2.36
C ASP A 129 0.60 -7.69 3.05
N GLY A 130 -0.35 -8.27 2.32
CA GLY A 130 -1.25 -9.34 2.78
C GLY A 130 -2.42 -8.88 3.65
N SER A 131 -2.63 -7.58 3.88
CA SER A 131 -3.79 -7.02 4.57
C SER A 131 -5.10 -7.37 3.86
N ALA A 132 -5.09 -7.29 2.52
CA ALA A 132 -6.15 -7.79 1.65
C ALA A 132 -5.87 -9.26 1.30
N GLN A 133 -6.78 -10.14 1.70
CA GLN A 133 -6.72 -11.56 1.34
C GLN A 133 -7.65 -11.83 0.15
N PRO A 134 -7.30 -12.76 -0.76
CA PRO A 134 -8.15 -13.04 -1.90
C PRO A 134 -9.46 -13.66 -1.45
N ILE A 135 -10.53 -13.28 -2.13
CA ILE A 135 -11.88 -13.80 -1.90
C ILE A 135 -12.16 -15.07 -2.67
N ARG A 136 -11.34 -15.39 -3.68
CA ARG A 136 -11.35 -16.63 -4.47
C ARG A 136 -9.91 -16.96 -4.83
N CYS A 137 -9.55 -18.22 -4.82
CA CYS A 137 -8.27 -18.65 -5.35
C CYS A 137 -8.24 -20.17 -5.56
N ASN A 138 -7.38 -20.63 -6.45
CA ASN A 138 -7.04 -22.05 -6.62
C ASN A 138 -5.53 -22.25 -6.65
N TYR A 139 -5.09 -23.48 -6.42
CA TYR A 139 -3.72 -23.91 -6.73
C TYR A 139 -3.66 -25.40 -7.17
N GLU A 140 -4.81 -25.96 -7.55
CA GLU A 140 -4.95 -27.41 -7.79
C GLU A 140 -4.80 -27.76 -9.26
N TYR A 141 -4.10 -28.86 -9.53
CA TYR A 141 -3.97 -29.46 -10.85
C TYR A 141 -5.33 -29.72 -11.50
N ASN A 142 -5.56 -29.09 -12.65
CA ASN A 142 -6.80 -29.26 -13.41
C ASN A 142 -6.66 -30.41 -14.43
N ASP A 143 -7.70 -31.25 -14.55
CA ASP A 143 -7.74 -32.39 -15.46
C ASP A 143 -8.46 -32.08 -16.80
N THR A 144 -8.95 -30.85 -16.95
CA THR A 144 -9.73 -30.40 -18.11
C THR A 144 -9.01 -29.36 -18.96
N GLY A 145 -7.91 -28.78 -18.49
CA GLY A 145 -7.28 -27.60 -19.08
C GLY A 145 -7.92 -26.28 -18.63
N PHE A 146 -8.88 -26.32 -17.69
CA PHE A 146 -9.65 -25.17 -17.25
C PHE A 146 -9.65 -25.01 -15.73
N THR A 147 -9.52 -23.76 -15.28
CA THR A 147 -9.81 -23.33 -13.90
C THR A 147 -10.60 -22.02 -13.91
N GLY A 148 -11.24 -21.65 -12.80
CA GLY A 148 -11.87 -20.35 -12.68
C GLY A 148 -12.98 -20.26 -11.63
N ILE A 149 -13.99 -19.47 -11.93
CA ILE A 149 -15.15 -19.21 -11.06
C ILE A 149 -16.42 -19.52 -11.85
N GLY A 150 -17.34 -20.29 -11.25
CA GLY A 150 -18.63 -20.62 -11.85
C GLY A 150 -18.79 -22.10 -12.16
N VAL A 151 -18.91 -22.46 -13.44
CA VAL A 151 -19.14 -23.84 -13.88
C VAL A 151 -18.14 -24.23 -14.95
N ASN A 152 -17.43 -25.33 -14.74
CA ASN A 152 -16.45 -25.81 -15.70
C ASN A 152 -17.11 -26.14 -17.06
N PRO A 153 -16.61 -25.57 -18.19
CA PRO A 153 -17.27 -25.68 -19.49
C PRO A 153 -17.13 -27.06 -20.14
N VAL A 154 -16.20 -27.89 -19.66
CA VAL A 154 -15.91 -29.21 -20.23
C VAL A 154 -16.74 -30.31 -19.59
N ASP A 155 -16.82 -30.33 -18.26
CA ASP A 155 -17.47 -31.40 -17.50
C ASP A 155 -18.75 -30.97 -16.76
N GLY A 156 -19.06 -29.67 -16.73
CA GLY A 156 -20.25 -29.11 -16.08
C GLY A 156 -20.17 -29.09 -14.55
N ARG A 157 -18.98 -29.25 -13.98
CA ARG A 157 -18.75 -29.20 -12.52
C ARG A 157 -19.03 -27.80 -11.99
N GLU A 158 -20.00 -27.69 -11.10
CA GLU A 158 -20.26 -26.46 -10.36
C GLU A 158 -19.10 -26.18 -9.38
N GLY A 159 -18.68 -24.93 -9.33
CA GLY A 159 -17.65 -24.45 -8.43
C GLY A 159 -18.04 -24.63 -6.97
N ALA A 160 -17.08 -25.04 -6.16
CA ALA A 160 -17.30 -25.29 -4.74
C ALA A 160 -17.12 -24.00 -3.92
N PRO A 161 -17.72 -23.92 -2.72
CA PRO A 161 -17.54 -22.77 -1.85
C PRO A 161 -16.07 -22.53 -1.52
N PHE A 162 -15.66 -21.27 -1.53
CA PHE A 162 -14.29 -20.89 -1.22
C PHE A 162 -13.99 -21.09 0.27
N VAL A 163 -12.83 -21.67 0.56
CA VAL A 163 -12.24 -21.77 1.89
C VAL A 163 -10.76 -21.42 1.77
N LYS A 164 -10.20 -20.67 2.73
CA LYS A 164 -8.77 -20.38 2.74
C LYS A 164 -7.96 -21.69 2.75
N GLY A 165 -7.18 -21.94 1.69
CA GLY A 165 -6.48 -23.20 1.42
C GLY A 165 -7.25 -24.20 0.54
N SER A 166 -8.28 -23.76 -0.20
CA SER A 166 -9.05 -24.61 -1.09
C SER A 166 -8.20 -25.14 -2.25
N GLN A 167 -8.45 -26.40 -2.62
CA GLN A 167 -7.90 -27.09 -3.80
C GLN A 167 -8.98 -27.21 -4.89
N ASN A 168 -9.86 -26.21 -4.97
CA ASN A 168 -10.92 -26.22 -5.96
C ASN A 168 -10.33 -25.86 -7.31
N THR A 169 -10.59 -26.65 -8.36
CA THR A 169 -10.30 -26.20 -9.73
C THR A 169 -11.29 -25.12 -10.20
N TYR A 170 -12.49 -25.08 -9.60
CA TYR A 170 -13.49 -24.02 -9.81
C TYR A 170 -14.09 -23.61 -8.47
N ASP A 171 -14.12 -22.32 -8.19
CA ASP A 171 -14.85 -21.76 -7.07
C ASP A 171 -16.28 -21.35 -7.44
N GLU A 172 -17.16 -21.26 -6.44
CA GLU A 172 -18.54 -20.80 -6.61
C GLU A 172 -18.60 -19.36 -7.16
N TRP A 173 -19.67 -19.08 -7.91
CA TRP A 173 -19.98 -17.77 -8.51
C TRP A 173 -19.69 -16.60 -7.57
N LEU A 174 -19.14 -15.53 -8.13
CA LEU A 174 -18.95 -14.27 -7.43
C LEU A 174 -20.23 -13.45 -7.54
N ASN A 175 -20.82 -13.08 -6.41
CA ASN A 175 -21.92 -12.11 -6.40
C ASN A 175 -21.32 -10.70 -6.29
N VAL A 176 -21.59 -9.85 -7.26
CA VAL A 176 -21.03 -8.50 -7.38
C VAL A 176 -22.11 -7.43 -7.28
N ARG A 177 -21.71 -6.22 -6.91
CA ARG A 177 -22.50 -4.99 -7.04
C ARG A 177 -21.84 -4.04 -8.03
N GLU A 178 -22.67 -3.26 -8.72
CA GLU A 178 -22.21 -2.18 -9.59
C GLU A 178 -21.17 -1.29 -8.88
N GLY A 179 -20.04 -1.06 -9.55
CA GLY A 179 -18.91 -0.26 -9.07
C GLY A 179 -17.84 -1.00 -8.27
N GLU A 180 -18.07 -2.24 -7.84
CA GLU A 180 -17.05 -3.02 -7.12
C GLU A 180 -15.85 -3.34 -8.03
N ILE A 181 -14.62 -3.08 -7.55
CA ILE A 181 -13.37 -3.33 -8.27
C ILE A 181 -12.70 -4.60 -7.77
N TYR A 182 -12.11 -5.37 -8.70
CA TYR A 182 -11.41 -6.61 -8.40
C TYR A 182 -10.10 -6.72 -9.17
N TYR A 183 -9.08 -7.25 -8.50
CA TYR A 183 -7.79 -7.59 -9.09
C TYR A 183 -7.67 -9.10 -9.22
N LEU A 184 -7.43 -9.59 -10.43
CA LEU A 184 -7.19 -10.98 -10.74
C LEU A 184 -5.70 -11.19 -10.96
N TYR A 185 -5.09 -11.92 -10.05
CA TYR A 185 -3.73 -12.41 -10.13
C TYR A 185 -3.75 -13.80 -10.77
N ILE A 186 -3.07 -13.98 -11.89
CA ILE A 186 -2.86 -15.28 -12.54
C ILE A 186 -1.38 -15.63 -12.42
N ASN A 187 -1.11 -16.86 -12.00
CA ASN A 187 0.22 -17.35 -11.72
C ASN A 187 0.43 -18.70 -12.40
N ASN A 188 1.61 -18.91 -12.99
CA ASN A 188 1.99 -20.20 -13.54
C ASN A 188 3.20 -20.75 -12.78
N TYR A 189 2.91 -21.45 -11.69
CA TYR A 189 3.96 -21.93 -10.79
C TYR A 189 4.78 -23.09 -11.39
N ASN A 190 4.14 -23.91 -12.23
CA ASN A 190 4.77 -25.04 -12.87
C ASN A 190 5.57 -24.57 -14.09
N THR A 191 6.71 -23.91 -13.82
CA THR A 191 7.66 -23.51 -14.88
C THR A 191 7.84 -24.68 -15.84
N ASN A 192 7.51 -24.42 -17.10
CA ASN A 192 7.89 -25.27 -18.18
C ASN A 192 9.42 -25.43 -18.15
N PHE A 193 9.88 -26.67 -18.24
CA PHE A 193 11.29 -27.04 -18.07
C PHE A 193 12.22 -26.48 -19.17
N ASP A 194 11.76 -25.50 -19.95
CA ASP A 194 12.34 -24.94 -21.18
C ASP A 194 12.36 -23.40 -21.28
N GLU A 195 11.90 -22.64 -20.28
CA GLU A 195 11.97 -21.14 -20.25
C GLU A 195 11.18 -20.46 -21.39
N GLU A 196 10.10 -21.07 -21.89
CA GLU A 196 9.27 -20.47 -22.94
C GLU A 196 8.03 -19.76 -22.36
N PRO A 197 7.50 -18.70 -22.99
CA PRO A 197 6.24 -18.12 -22.56
C PRO A 197 5.07 -19.11 -22.76
N GLU A 198 4.16 -19.19 -21.79
CA GLU A 198 2.93 -19.99 -21.90
C GLU A 198 1.70 -19.09 -21.99
N SER A 199 0.71 -19.51 -22.77
CA SER A 199 -0.49 -18.71 -23.07
C SER A 199 -1.75 -19.31 -22.45
N PHE A 200 -2.73 -18.44 -22.23
CA PHE A 200 -4.08 -18.84 -21.83
C PHE A 200 -5.14 -17.99 -22.52
N VAL A 201 -6.39 -18.42 -22.39
CA VAL A 201 -7.57 -17.62 -22.73
C VAL A 201 -8.36 -17.34 -21.46
N LEU A 202 -8.59 -16.07 -21.14
CA LEU A 202 -9.49 -15.64 -20.09
C LEU A 202 -10.85 -15.27 -20.70
N THR A 203 -11.92 -15.87 -20.21
CA THR A 203 -13.30 -15.60 -20.67
C THR A 203 -14.21 -15.36 -19.49
N PHE A 204 -14.85 -14.19 -19.40
CA PHE A 204 -15.84 -13.91 -18.37
C PHE A 204 -17.16 -14.63 -18.65
N THR A 205 -17.83 -15.07 -17.58
CA THR A 205 -19.09 -15.83 -17.62
C THR A 205 -20.03 -15.39 -16.46
N GLY A 206 -21.25 -15.94 -16.43
CA GLY A 206 -22.21 -15.72 -15.34
C GLY A 206 -23.43 -14.93 -15.76
N THR A 207 -24.41 -14.79 -14.86
CA THR A 207 -25.71 -14.20 -15.21
C THR A 207 -25.60 -12.74 -15.64
N SER A 208 -24.68 -11.97 -15.05
CA SER A 208 -24.44 -10.58 -15.45
C SER A 208 -23.94 -10.53 -16.91
N VAL A 209 -22.97 -11.38 -17.24
CA VAL A 209 -22.37 -11.50 -18.58
C VAL A 209 -23.37 -12.05 -19.60
N ASP A 210 -24.21 -13.02 -19.22
CA ASP A 210 -25.24 -13.61 -20.07
C ASP A 210 -26.38 -12.62 -20.40
N GLU A 211 -26.65 -11.66 -19.51
CA GLU A 211 -27.64 -10.62 -19.72
C GLU A 211 -27.16 -9.58 -20.73
N ASP A 212 -25.96 -9.04 -20.54
CA ASP A 212 -25.30 -8.12 -21.47
C ASP A 212 -23.78 -8.07 -21.24
N GLN A 213 -23.02 -8.62 -22.19
CA GLN A 213 -21.55 -8.67 -22.12
C GLN A 213 -20.91 -7.28 -22.14
N ASP A 214 -21.55 -6.30 -22.78
CA ASP A 214 -21.02 -4.95 -22.94
C ASP A 214 -21.18 -4.11 -21.66
N SER A 215 -22.06 -4.52 -20.74
CA SER A 215 -22.30 -3.81 -19.47
C SER A 215 -22.01 -4.62 -18.21
N ALA A 216 -21.77 -5.93 -18.32
CA ALA A 216 -21.49 -6.78 -17.16
C ALA A 216 -20.23 -6.33 -16.41
N LEU A 217 -19.22 -5.94 -17.17
CA LEU A 217 -18.05 -5.21 -16.67
C LEU A 217 -18.13 -3.78 -17.20
N ASP A 218 -17.68 -2.82 -16.39
CA ASP A 218 -17.64 -1.42 -16.78
C ASP A 218 -16.54 -1.21 -17.83
N CYS A 219 -16.90 -1.33 -19.10
CA CYS A 219 -15.96 -1.18 -20.22
C CYS A 219 -15.40 0.25 -20.33
N THR A 220 -15.92 1.28 -19.63
CA THR A 220 -15.26 2.61 -19.62
C THR A 220 -13.88 2.54 -18.99
N LEU A 221 -13.59 1.49 -18.21
CA LEU A 221 -12.25 1.20 -17.74
C LEU A 221 -11.24 0.90 -18.86
N ARG A 222 -11.70 0.56 -20.07
CA ARG A 222 -10.83 0.49 -21.25
C ARG A 222 -10.62 1.86 -21.91
N ASP A 223 -11.49 2.82 -21.67
CA ASP A 223 -11.24 4.21 -22.06
C ASP A 223 -10.09 4.78 -21.19
N GLU A 224 -9.92 4.25 -19.97
CA GLU A 224 -8.74 4.37 -19.09
C GLU A 224 -7.62 3.37 -19.49
N PHE A 225 -7.21 3.38 -20.77
CA PHE A 225 -6.24 2.43 -21.32
C PHE A 225 -4.81 2.54 -20.73
N LEU A 226 -4.49 3.63 -20.02
CA LEU A 226 -3.28 3.81 -19.22
C LEU A 226 -3.40 3.17 -17.83
N GLY A 227 -4.59 2.71 -17.44
CA GLY A 227 -4.89 2.10 -16.15
C GLY A 227 -5.31 3.13 -15.08
N PHE A 228 -5.48 2.64 -13.86
CA PHE A 228 -5.79 3.47 -12.70
C PHE A 228 -4.59 4.31 -12.24
N ASP A 229 -4.87 5.33 -11.43
CA ASP A 229 -3.86 6.11 -10.73
C ASP A 229 -2.87 5.19 -9.98
N ILE A 230 -1.57 5.47 -10.17
CA ILE A 230 -0.48 4.63 -9.66
C ILE A 230 0.17 5.34 -8.48
N VAL A 231 0.24 4.64 -7.36
CA VAL A 231 1.06 5.03 -6.22
C VAL A 231 2.30 4.14 -6.18
N ALA A 232 3.46 4.77 -6.15
CA ALA A 232 4.78 4.13 -6.15
C ALA A 232 5.71 4.76 -5.13
N CYS A 233 6.84 4.13 -4.87
CA CYS A 233 7.84 4.61 -3.94
C CYS A 233 9.06 5.19 -4.65
N GLU A 234 9.66 6.22 -4.08
CA GLU A 234 10.88 6.78 -4.63
C GLU A 234 12.00 5.73 -4.65
N GLY A 235 12.52 5.44 -5.84
CA GLY A 235 13.53 4.43 -6.08
C GLY A 235 12.98 3.12 -6.66
N ASP A 236 11.65 2.99 -6.76
CA ASP A 236 11.03 1.88 -7.47
C ASP A 236 11.46 1.83 -8.95
N PRO A 237 11.37 0.64 -9.58
CA PRO A 237 11.57 0.46 -11.01
C PRO A 237 10.74 1.43 -11.87
N ASP A 238 11.16 1.60 -13.12
CA ASP A 238 10.47 2.47 -14.05
C ASP A 238 9.05 1.94 -14.37
N ILE A 239 8.06 2.82 -14.40
CA ILE A 239 6.68 2.48 -14.78
C ILE A 239 6.55 2.63 -16.30
N THR A 240 6.15 1.57 -17.00
CA THR A 240 5.91 1.60 -18.45
C THR A 240 4.43 1.78 -18.74
N LEU A 241 4.07 2.95 -19.26
CA LEU A 241 2.73 3.24 -19.77
C LEU A 241 2.62 2.80 -21.23
N SER A 242 1.52 2.14 -21.60
CA SER A 242 1.31 1.62 -22.96
C SER A 242 -0.04 2.02 -23.51
N VAL A 243 -0.07 2.57 -24.73
CA VAL A 243 -1.32 2.93 -25.41
C VAL A 243 -1.88 1.79 -26.27
N LEU A 244 -1.26 0.62 -26.26
CA LEU A 244 -1.72 -0.52 -27.06
C LEU A 244 -3.09 -1.04 -26.62
N ASN A 245 -3.51 -0.69 -25.40
CA ASN A 245 -4.85 -0.94 -24.83
C ASN A 245 -5.94 0.00 -25.35
N SER A 246 -5.56 1.08 -26.02
CA SER A 246 -6.53 2.07 -26.51
C SER A 246 -7.55 1.44 -27.48
N PRO A 247 -8.72 2.08 -27.70
CA PRO A 247 -9.73 1.60 -28.65
C PRO A 247 -9.22 1.38 -30.08
N PHE A 248 -8.08 1.95 -30.45
CA PHE A 248 -7.45 1.73 -31.75
C PHE A 248 -6.58 0.47 -31.83
N GLY A 249 -6.12 -0.07 -30.70
CA GLY A 249 -5.24 -1.24 -30.62
C GLY A 249 -4.07 -1.16 -31.62
N PRO A 250 -3.89 -2.14 -32.51
CA PRO A 250 -2.79 -2.13 -33.49
C PRO A 250 -2.92 -1.06 -34.60
N ASN A 251 -4.02 -0.31 -34.67
CA ASN A 251 -4.28 0.69 -35.72
C ASN A 251 -3.82 2.12 -35.37
N ILE A 252 -3.06 2.27 -34.28
CA ILE A 252 -2.45 3.55 -33.86
C ILE A 252 -1.46 4.01 -34.93
N ALA A 253 -1.60 5.26 -35.38
CA ALA A 253 -0.73 5.89 -36.37
C ALA A 253 0.24 6.89 -35.73
N ASP A 254 -0.18 7.57 -34.65
CA ASP A 254 0.65 8.52 -33.90
C ASP A 254 0.22 8.60 -32.44
N VAL A 255 1.16 9.03 -31.58
CA VAL A 255 0.94 9.20 -30.13
C VAL A 255 1.58 10.49 -29.67
N SER A 256 0.85 11.28 -28.89
CA SER A 256 1.34 12.48 -28.21
C SER A 256 1.27 12.30 -26.71
N TRP A 257 2.44 12.29 -26.06
CA TRP A 257 2.57 12.21 -24.61
C TRP A 257 2.69 13.60 -23.99
N VAL A 258 1.94 13.85 -22.93
CA VAL A 258 1.90 15.14 -22.21
C VAL A 258 1.93 14.85 -20.71
N VAL A 259 2.53 15.73 -19.92
CA VAL A 259 2.52 15.63 -18.46
C VAL A 259 2.10 16.95 -17.81
N ASP A 260 1.35 16.85 -16.73
CA ASP A 260 1.12 17.91 -15.75
C ASP A 260 1.81 17.52 -14.44
N ARG A 261 3.00 18.06 -14.20
CA ARG A 261 3.86 17.63 -13.08
C ARG A 261 3.31 18.02 -11.70
N GLU A 262 2.53 19.09 -11.65
CA GLU A 262 1.99 19.64 -10.40
C GLU A 262 0.47 19.47 -10.29
N ASP A 263 -0.13 18.72 -11.23
CA ASP A 263 -1.58 18.54 -11.39
C ASP A 263 -2.37 19.87 -11.30
N ASN A 264 -1.81 20.93 -11.90
CA ASN A 264 -2.31 22.31 -11.77
C ASN A 264 -2.86 22.91 -13.08
N GLY A 265 -2.99 22.09 -14.11
CA GLY A 265 -3.38 22.41 -15.47
C GLY A 265 -2.23 22.85 -16.39
N ASN A 266 -0.97 22.81 -15.94
CA ASN A 266 0.17 23.25 -16.74
C ASN A 266 0.78 22.08 -17.53
N LEU A 267 0.29 21.90 -18.75
CA LEU A 267 0.67 20.82 -19.64
C LEU A 267 2.05 21.02 -20.31
N GLU A 268 2.92 20.03 -20.18
CA GLU A 268 4.23 19.91 -20.82
C GLU A 268 4.23 18.76 -21.83
N VAL A 269 4.55 19.03 -23.10
CA VAL A 269 4.68 17.97 -24.11
C VAL A 269 5.99 17.21 -23.91
N LEU A 270 5.90 15.90 -23.78
CA LEU A 270 7.04 15.03 -23.56
C LEU A 270 7.77 14.70 -24.87
N PRO A 271 9.12 14.73 -24.89
CA PRO A 271 9.88 14.49 -26.11
C PRO A 271 9.91 12.98 -26.45
N THR A 272 9.03 12.55 -27.35
CA THR A 272 8.95 11.16 -27.82
C THR A 272 9.19 11.06 -29.34
N SER A 273 9.51 9.86 -29.81
CA SER A 273 9.57 9.59 -31.24
C SER A 273 8.16 9.41 -31.81
N PRO A 274 7.89 9.83 -33.08
CA PRO A 274 6.59 9.61 -33.70
C PRO A 274 6.18 8.14 -33.66
N GLY A 275 4.92 7.87 -33.27
CA GLY A 275 4.38 6.51 -33.14
C GLY A 275 4.96 5.68 -31.99
N GLN A 276 5.65 6.29 -31.02
CA GLN A 276 6.11 5.60 -29.82
C GLN A 276 4.90 5.25 -28.92
N THR A 277 4.55 3.97 -28.87
CA THR A 277 3.35 3.46 -28.17
C THR A 277 3.54 3.27 -26.67
N GLU A 278 4.75 3.45 -26.17
CA GLU A 278 5.08 3.28 -24.76
C GLU A 278 5.86 4.48 -24.22
N TYR A 279 5.57 4.87 -22.98
CA TYR A 279 6.29 5.91 -22.27
C TYR A 279 6.75 5.41 -20.91
N VAL A 280 8.02 5.64 -20.61
CA VAL A 280 8.66 5.16 -19.38
C VAL A 280 8.74 6.32 -18.39
N VAL A 281 8.16 6.13 -17.21
CA VAL A 281 8.14 7.08 -16.10
C VAL A 281 9.09 6.58 -15.02
N SER A 282 10.21 7.28 -14.85
CA SER A 282 11.19 6.97 -13.80
C SER A 282 10.90 7.72 -12.50
N SER A 283 11.17 7.08 -11.37
CA SER A 283 11.19 7.75 -10.07
C SER A 283 12.16 8.95 -10.04
N PRO A 284 11.85 10.07 -9.35
CA PRO A 284 10.62 10.36 -8.59
C PRO A 284 9.68 11.29 -9.38
N ASN A 285 9.54 11.09 -10.70
CA ASN A 285 8.80 12.01 -11.56
C ASN A 285 7.27 11.83 -11.40
N SER A 286 6.71 12.32 -10.29
CA SER A 286 5.26 12.39 -10.10
C SER A 286 4.60 13.34 -11.10
N GLY A 287 3.32 13.11 -11.39
CA GLY A 287 2.49 13.96 -12.23
C GLY A 287 1.33 13.22 -12.87
N ARG A 288 0.43 13.99 -13.49
CA ARG A 288 -0.64 13.44 -14.34
C ARG A 288 -0.12 13.32 -15.77
N TYR A 289 -0.01 12.10 -16.26
CA TYR A 289 0.45 11.78 -17.60
C TYR A 289 -0.74 11.57 -18.51
N TYR A 290 -0.70 12.17 -19.70
CA TYR A 290 -1.74 12.06 -20.71
C TYR A 290 -1.16 11.43 -21.97
N ALA A 291 -1.95 10.56 -22.60
CA ALA A 291 -1.66 9.99 -23.91
C ALA A 291 -2.77 10.32 -24.89
N ILE A 292 -2.43 10.97 -26.00
CA ILE A 292 -3.37 11.26 -27.09
C ILE A 292 -2.97 10.40 -28.28
N VAL A 293 -3.77 9.40 -28.62
CA VAL A 293 -3.56 8.50 -29.75
C VAL A 293 -4.33 8.96 -30.97
N THR A 294 -3.74 8.83 -32.15
CA THR A 294 -4.38 9.13 -33.44
C THR A 294 -4.31 7.91 -34.35
N ASN A 295 -5.43 7.53 -34.99
CA ASN A 295 -5.44 6.42 -35.96
C ASN A 295 -5.09 6.90 -37.39
N ASN A 296 -4.99 5.94 -38.33
CA ASN A 296 -4.67 6.23 -39.73
C ASN A 296 -5.74 7.07 -40.47
N GLU A 297 -6.95 7.18 -39.92
CA GLU A 297 -8.06 7.97 -40.46
C GLU A 297 -8.08 9.41 -39.90
N GLY A 298 -7.25 9.70 -38.90
CA GLY A 298 -7.13 11.00 -38.24
C GLY A 298 -8.09 11.19 -37.06
N GLU A 299 -8.72 10.13 -36.57
CA GLU A 299 -9.52 10.15 -35.34
C GLU A 299 -8.61 10.07 -34.12
N THR A 300 -9.02 10.70 -33.01
CA THR A 300 -8.23 10.78 -31.78
C THR A 300 -8.96 10.18 -30.59
N TRP A 301 -8.21 9.55 -29.70
CA TRP A 301 -8.63 9.20 -28.33
C TRP A 301 -7.57 9.70 -27.36
N ASP A 302 -7.98 10.04 -26.16
CA ASP A 302 -7.10 10.49 -25.10
C ASP A 302 -7.46 9.83 -23.78
N ASP A 303 -6.45 9.68 -22.94
CA ASP A 303 -6.54 9.13 -21.59
C ASP A 303 -5.43 9.71 -20.72
N ASP A 304 -5.59 9.61 -19.39
CA ASP A 304 -4.64 10.08 -18.40
C ASP A 304 -4.52 9.17 -17.18
N VAL A 305 -3.38 9.27 -16.50
CA VAL A 305 -3.08 8.55 -15.26
C VAL A 305 -2.30 9.45 -14.31
N LEU A 306 -2.71 9.54 -13.05
CA LEU A 306 -1.91 10.20 -12.01
C LEU A 306 -0.91 9.21 -11.43
N ILE A 307 0.38 9.53 -11.55
CA ILE A 307 1.45 8.76 -10.91
C ILE A 307 2.00 9.60 -9.76
N THR A 308 1.97 9.03 -8.55
CA THR A 308 2.50 9.67 -7.35
C THR A 308 3.59 8.80 -6.73
N PHE A 309 4.83 9.28 -6.77
CA PHE A 309 5.94 8.71 -6.01
C PHE A 309 5.98 9.30 -4.59
N TYR A 310 5.95 8.44 -3.57
CA TYR A 310 6.19 8.82 -2.18
C TYR A 310 7.58 8.39 -1.73
N GLY A 311 8.31 9.30 -1.08
CA GLY A 311 9.57 8.97 -0.43
C GLY A 311 9.36 8.32 0.93
N THR A 312 10.43 7.81 1.52
CA THR A 312 10.42 7.42 2.93
C THR A 312 9.99 8.60 3.81
N PRO A 313 9.12 8.42 4.81
CA PRO A 313 8.64 9.51 5.66
C PRO A 313 9.79 10.29 6.33
N GLU A 314 9.68 11.61 6.32
CA GLU A 314 10.59 12.52 7.05
C GLU A 314 9.79 13.31 8.10
N LEU A 315 10.35 13.43 9.30
CA LEU A 315 9.76 14.24 10.38
C LEU A 315 10.13 15.72 10.18
N ASP A 316 9.14 16.61 10.13
CA ASP A 316 9.38 18.07 10.17
C ASP A 316 9.59 18.52 11.62
N GLU A 317 8.60 18.28 12.48
CA GLU A 317 8.67 18.58 13.91
C GLU A 317 7.74 17.73 14.76
N VAL A 318 8.05 17.65 16.07
CA VAL A 318 7.09 17.22 17.09
C VAL A 318 6.61 18.46 17.84
N ARG A 319 5.34 18.79 17.66
CA ARG A 319 4.70 19.89 18.40
C ARG A 319 4.29 19.42 19.77
N VAL A 320 5.04 19.82 20.80
CA VAL A 320 4.66 19.56 22.19
C VAL A 320 3.53 20.52 22.57
N ILE A 321 2.32 19.98 22.72
CA ILE A 321 1.11 20.76 23.02
C ILE A 321 1.04 21.11 24.50
N ASP A 322 1.32 20.12 25.36
CA ASP A 322 1.25 20.26 26.81
C ASP A 322 2.53 19.77 27.47
N ASP A 323 3.30 20.69 28.05
CA ASP A 323 4.44 20.43 28.95
C ASP A 323 4.79 21.71 29.75
N PHE A 324 5.91 21.70 30.49
CA PHE A 324 6.35 22.89 31.24
C PHE A 324 6.85 24.05 30.39
N VAL A 325 7.19 23.83 29.12
CA VAL A 325 7.70 24.85 28.20
C VAL A 325 6.56 25.48 27.39
N HIS A 326 5.60 24.68 26.95
CA HIS A 326 4.64 25.06 25.91
C HIS A 326 3.26 25.41 26.44
N SER A 327 2.89 24.99 27.67
CA SER A 327 1.55 25.24 28.19
C SER A 327 1.50 25.45 29.71
N ASP A 328 0.34 25.87 30.23
CA ASP A 328 0.07 25.95 31.68
C ASP A 328 -0.54 24.64 32.22
N GLN A 329 -0.91 23.72 31.32
CA GLN A 329 -1.27 22.33 31.64
C GLN A 329 0.01 21.49 31.60
N THR A 330 0.19 20.65 32.61
CA THR A 330 1.50 20.05 32.88
C THR A 330 1.43 18.55 33.17
N ASP A 331 0.28 17.92 32.93
CA ASP A 331 -0.03 16.48 33.08
C ASP A 331 -1.56 16.32 32.81
N PRO A 332 -2.01 15.50 31.84
CA PRO A 332 -1.21 14.72 30.90
C PRO A 332 -0.45 15.61 29.89
N TYR A 333 0.63 15.08 29.34
CA TYR A 333 1.41 15.70 28.28
C TYR A 333 0.91 15.19 26.93
N ASN A 334 0.65 16.11 26.00
CA ASN A 334 0.13 15.79 24.67
C ASN A 334 1.09 16.35 23.62
N VAL A 335 1.26 15.62 22.52
CA VAL A 335 2.10 16.04 21.39
C VAL A 335 1.39 15.75 20.07
N GLU A 336 1.72 16.51 19.04
CA GLU A 336 1.30 16.31 17.65
C GLU A 336 2.54 16.05 16.79
N ILE A 337 2.51 14.97 16.01
CA ILE A 337 3.58 14.62 15.06
C ILE A 337 3.29 15.32 13.73
N VAL A 338 4.28 16.03 13.18
CA VAL A 338 4.16 16.76 11.92
C VAL A 338 5.21 16.22 10.93
N PRO A 339 4.80 15.43 9.91
CA PRO A 339 5.70 14.97 8.87
C PRO A 339 5.90 16.01 7.76
N VAL A 340 6.94 15.81 6.95
CA VAL A 340 7.12 16.46 5.64
C VAL A 340 6.36 15.65 4.59
N GLY A 341 5.72 16.33 3.63
CA GLY A 341 5.02 15.70 2.50
C GLY A 341 3.54 15.47 2.76
N ASP A 342 2.92 14.73 1.84
CA ASP A 342 1.47 14.49 1.74
C ASP A 342 1.12 12.99 1.65
N GLY A 343 2.05 12.11 2.03
CA GLY A 343 1.80 10.67 2.13
C GLY A 343 0.75 10.30 3.18
N ASN A 344 0.27 9.06 3.09
CA ASN A 344 -0.71 8.51 4.04
C ASN A 344 0.03 7.86 5.20
N TYR A 345 0.21 8.59 6.30
CA TYR A 345 1.08 8.16 7.39
C TYR A 345 0.33 7.60 8.60
N GLU A 346 1.01 6.70 9.33
CA GLU A 346 0.69 6.34 10.70
C GLU A 346 1.92 6.51 11.60
N TYR A 347 1.68 6.64 12.90
CA TYR A 347 2.69 7.08 13.85
C TYR A 347 2.79 6.14 15.04
N ALA A 348 4.00 5.90 15.54
CA ALA A 348 4.23 5.20 16.79
C ALA A 348 5.24 5.97 17.64
N ILE A 349 5.02 6.01 18.96
CA ILE A 349 6.00 6.57 19.91
C ILE A 349 6.57 5.49 20.82
N ASN A 350 7.86 5.59 21.17
CA ASN A 350 8.55 4.72 22.13
C ASN A 350 8.42 3.22 21.84
N GLY A 351 8.33 2.83 20.56
CA GLY A 351 8.12 1.44 20.14
C GLY A 351 6.74 0.86 20.50
N GLY A 352 5.74 1.73 20.69
CA GLY A 352 4.34 1.34 20.82
C GLY A 352 3.71 0.92 19.48
N GLU A 353 2.40 0.66 19.52
CA GLU A 353 1.61 0.37 18.32
C GLU A 353 1.44 1.63 17.45
N PHE A 354 1.31 1.44 16.15
CA PHE A 354 0.99 2.52 15.22
C PHE A 354 -0.47 2.99 15.36
N GLN A 355 -0.70 4.28 15.11
CA GLN A 355 -2.02 4.90 15.03
C GLN A 355 -2.06 5.95 13.91
N ASP A 356 -3.23 6.10 13.26
CA ASP A 356 -3.45 7.10 12.21
C ASP A 356 -3.51 8.54 12.75
N ASP A 357 -3.98 8.73 13.99
CA ASP A 357 -4.10 10.07 14.59
C ASP A 357 -2.70 10.59 14.97
N PRO A 358 -2.25 11.75 14.45
CA PRO A 358 -0.93 12.31 14.77
C PRO A 358 -0.84 12.81 16.22
N ILE A 359 -1.94 12.84 16.98
CA ILE A 359 -1.98 13.33 18.36
C ILE A 359 -1.81 12.18 19.35
N PHE A 360 -0.71 12.24 20.12
CA PHE A 360 -0.46 11.35 21.25
C PHE A 360 -0.81 12.02 22.57
N ARG A 361 -1.49 11.28 23.45
CA ARG A 361 -1.95 11.76 24.77
C ARG A 361 -1.27 11.02 25.90
N ASP A 362 -1.03 11.72 27.01
CA ASP A 362 -0.35 11.18 28.20
C ASP A 362 1.04 10.60 27.88
N VAL A 363 1.79 11.29 27.01
CA VAL A 363 3.17 10.94 26.65
C VAL A 363 4.04 11.02 27.91
N PRO A 364 4.91 10.03 28.18
CA PRO A 364 5.75 10.08 29.36
C PRO A 364 6.76 11.25 29.29
N PRO A 365 7.06 11.89 30.43
CA PRO A 365 8.04 12.96 30.47
C PRO A 365 9.46 12.43 30.26
N GLY A 366 10.32 13.25 29.66
CA GLY A 366 11.68 12.90 29.30
C GLY A 366 11.87 12.70 27.80
N LEU A 367 12.95 12.02 27.45
CA LEU A 367 13.30 11.72 26.06
C LEU A 367 12.39 10.60 25.55
N ASN A 368 11.72 10.87 24.44
CA ASN A 368 10.84 9.97 23.74
C ASN A 368 11.35 9.79 22.32
N THR A 369 10.90 8.73 21.65
CA THR A 369 11.13 8.53 20.22
C THR A 369 9.82 8.48 19.45
N VAL A 370 9.85 8.91 18.19
CA VAL A 370 8.76 8.74 17.23
C VAL A 370 9.27 8.00 15.99
N VAL A 371 8.42 7.16 15.41
CA VAL A 371 8.59 6.52 14.10
C VAL A 371 7.34 6.82 13.27
N ILE A 372 7.54 7.17 12.01
CA ILE A 372 6.49 7.41 11.02
C ILE A 372 6.54 6.26 10.00
N ASN A 373 5.40 5.65 9.69
CA ASN A 373 5.27 4.63 8.65
C ASN A 373 4.42 5.18 7.50
N ASP A 374 4.85 4.99 6.26
CA ASP A 374 4.01 5.26 5.09
C ASP A 374 3.12 4.06 4.79
N LYS A 375 1.80 4.25 4.88
CA LYS A 375 0.79 3.23 4.62
C LYS A 375 0.69 2.87 3.13
N ASN A 376 1.32 3.65 2.25
CA ASN A 376 1.52 3.27 0.85
C ASN A 376 2.63 2.21 0.67
N GLY A 377 3.35 1.85 1.74
CA GLY A 377 4.41 0.83 1.70
C GLY A 377 5.80 1.38 1.38
N CYS A 378 5.97 2.70 1.32
CA CYS A 378 7.23 3.36 0.95
C CYS A 378 8.26 3.47 2.09
N GLY A 379 8.04 2.71 3.15
CA GLY A 379 8.99 2.51 4.24
C GLY A 379 8.64 3.25 5.53
N THR A 380 9.51 3.07 6.52
CA THR A 380 9.42 3.67 7.84
C THR A 380 10.58 4.65 8.07
N SER A 381 10.34 5.72 8.82
CA SER A 381 11.39 6.61 9.28
C SER A 381 12.28 5.90 10.31
N GLU A 382 13.51 6.38 10.47
CA GLU A 382 14.31 6.03 11.65
C GLU A 382 13.67 6.62 12.93
N PRO A 383 13.93 6.04 14.12
CA PRO A 383 13.47 6.62 15.37
C PRO A 383 14.10 7.99 15.64
N GLU A 384 13.25 9.02 15.66
CA GLU A 384 13.63 10.42 15.92
C GLU A 384 13.34 10.78 17.39
N GLU A 385 14.28 11.45 18.06
CA GLU A 385 14.15 11.79 19.48
C GLU A 385 13.45 13.15 19.69
N PHE A 386 12.52 13.21 20.65
CA PHE A 386 11.92 14.45 21.12
C PHE A 386 11.81 14.48 22.65
N LEU A 387 11.81 15.68 23.23
CA LEU A 387 11.81 15.88 24.68
C LEU A 387 10.47 16.43 25.16
N VAL A 388 9.87 15.76 26.16
CA VAL A 388 8.72 16.26 26.90
C VAL A 388 9.18 16.74 28.28
N VAL A 389 9.09 18.05 28.56
CA VAL A 389 9.56 18.61 29.83
C VAL A 389 8.53 18.40 30.94
N GLY A 390 8.84 17.51 31.87
CA GLY A 390 7.86 17.05 32.86
C GLY A 390 8.47 16.30 34.03
N TYR A 391 7.64 15.61 34.80
CA TYR A 391 8.07 14.90 36.01
C TYR A 391 7.47 13.49 36.11
N PRO A 392 8.24 12.49 36.58
CA PRO A 392 7.71 11.16 36.79
C PRO A 392 6.75 11.13 37.99
N LYS A 393 5.68 10.36 37.87
CA LYS A 393 4.63 10.22 38.89
C LYS A 393 5.12 9.43 40.12
N PHE A 394 6.16 8.63 39.98
CA PHE A 394 6.78 7.89 41.08
C PHE A 394 8.27 7.60 40.82
N PHE A 395 8.97 7.13 41.86
CA PHE A 395 10.33 6.57 41.76
C PHE A 395 10.55 5.48 42.81
N THR A 396 11.53 4.61 42.59
CA THR A 396 11.84 3.41 43.40
C THR A 396 13.30 3.40 43.84
N PRO A 397 13.67 4.09 44.93
CA PRO A 397 15.06 4.13 45.41
C PRO A 397 15.48 2.80 46.07
N ASN A 398 15.75 1.78 45.26
CA ASN A 398 16.12 0.42 45.67
C ASN A 398 17.54 0.02 45.23
N SER A 399 18.24 0.93 44.54
CA SER A 399 19.61 0.76 44.02
C SER A 399 19.74 -0.32 42.94
N ASP A 400 18.71 -0.55 42.14
CA ASP A 400 18.77 -1.44 40.98
C ASP A 400 19.19 -0.72 39.68
N GLY A 401 19.36 0.60 39.74
CA GLY A 401 19.74 1.45 38.61
C GLY A 401 18.55 2.05 37.84
N PHE A 402 17.31 1.65 38.14
CA PHE A 402 16.10 2.09 37.45
C PHE A 402 15.20 2.90 38.39
N HIS A 403 14.82 4.11 37.97
CA HIS A 403 13.98 5.03 38.77
C HIS A 403 14.50 5.26 40.21
N ASP A 404 15.82 5.20 40.44
CA ASP A 404 16.41 5.33 41.78
C ASP A 404 16.36 6.75 42.35
N ASN A 405 16.24 7.75 41.47
CA ASN A 405 16.18 9.15 41.85
C ASN A 405 14.97 9.81 41.20
N TRP A 406 14.34 10.72 41.94
CA TRP A 406 13.28 11.57 41.41
C TRP A 406 13.83 12.92 40.96
N THR A 407 13.54 13.33 39.73
CA THR A 407 13.87 14.66 39.17
C THR A 407 12.79 15.11 38.19
N VAL A 408 12.82 16.38 37.80
CA VAL A 408 12.08 16.89 36.63
C VAL A 408 12.96 16.63 35.40
N TYR A 409 12.41 15.98 34.37
CA TYR A 409 13.10 15.70 33.10
C TYR A 409 13.01 16.91 32.16
N GLY A 410 14.09 17.18 31.42
CA GLY A 410 14.18 18.36 30.54
C GLY A 410 14.20 19.69 31.28
N VAL A 411 14.48 19.68 32.59
CA VAL A 411 14.44 20.87 33.45
C VAL A 411 15.42 21.96 33.00
N GLU A 412 16.48 21.58 32.30
CA GLU A 412 17.47 22.44 31.67
C GLU A 412 16.92 23.32 30.53
N GLU A 413 15.79 22.93 29.93
CA GLU A 413 15.09 23.75 28.93
C GLU A 413 14.38 24.97 29.55
N LEU A 414 14.21 24.96 30.88
CA LEU A 414 13.59 26.05 31.62
C LEU A 414 14.65 27.09 32.05
N ALA A 415 14.27 28.37 32.09
CA ALA A 415 15.17 29.41 32.59
C ALA A 415 15.16 29.48 34.12
N ASN A 416 16.35 29.50 34.74
CA ASN A 416 16.55 29.62 36.19
C ASN A 416 15.73 28.63 37.07
N PRO A 417 15.68 27.33 36.75
CA PRO A 417 14.81 26.37 37.43
C PRO A 417 15.32 26.01 38.83
N VAL A 418 14.42 25.95 39.79
CA VAL A 418 14.69 25.46 41.15
C VAL A 418 13.54 24.56 41.62
N VAL A 419 13.89 23.36 42.06
CA VAL A 419 12.91 22.37 42.55
C VAL A 419 13.05 22.22 44.06
N TYR A 420 11.93 22.30 44.76
CA TYR A 420 11.81 22.10 46.19
C TYR A 420 10.92 20.88 46.47
N ILE A 421 11.35 19.97 47.34
CA ILE A 421 10.62 18.75 47.71
C ILE A 421 10.18 18.83 49.17
N PHE A 422 8.94 18.46 49.44
CA PHE A 422 8.28 18.58 50.73
C PHE A 422 7.62 17.27 51.16
N ASP A 423 7.51 17.06 52.48
CA ASP A 423 6.63 16.03 53.03
C ASP A 423 5.15 16.49 53.06
N ARG A 424 4.26 15.58 53.45
CA ARG A 424 2.82 15.82 53.61
C ARG A 424 2.43 16.92 54.60
N TYR A 425 3.36 17.37 55.44
CA TYR A 425 3.14 18.44 56.41
C TYR A 425 3.71 19.78 55.93
N GLY A 426 4.26 19.82 54.70
CA GLY A 426 4.88 21.01 54.11
C GLY A 426 6.31 21.28 54.59
N LYS A 427 6.96 20.32 55.25
CA LYS A 427 8.36 20.47 55.64
C LYS A 427 9.26 20.30 54.42
N LEU A 428 10.13 21.27 54.17
CA LEU A 428 11.14 21.19 53.13
C LEU A 428 12.14 20.06 53.46
N LEU A 429 12.22 19.08 52.55
CA LEU A 429 13.13 17.94 52.64
C LEU A 429 14.39 18.18 51.82
N LYS A 430 14.23 18.64 50.58
CA LYS A 430 15.33 18.81 49.64
C LYS A 430 15.08 20.02 48.75
N GLN A 431 16.16 20.72 48.40
CA GLN A 431 16.20 21.62 47.25
C GLN A 431 17.15 20.99 46.26
N ILE A 432 16.69 20.82 45.02
CA ILE A 432 17.48 20.24 43.93
C ILE A 432 17.54 21.21 42.75
N ASN A 433 18.65 21.11 42.02
CA ASN A 433 18.95 21.88 40.82
C ASN A 433 18.97 20.90 39.63
N VAL A 434 19.09 21.41 38.40
CA VAL A 434 19.10 20.66 37.11
C VAL A 434 19.87 19.33 37.08
N ASN A 435 20.93 19.15 37.88
CA ASN A 435 21.84 18.00 37.76
C ASN A 435 21.75 16.96 38.88
N VAL A 436 20.82 17.09 39.83
CA VAL A 436 20.79 16.21 41.01
C VAL A 436 19.36 15.78 41.32
N GLY A 437 19.06 14.50 41.10
CA GLY A 437 17.80 13.91 41.56
C GLY A 437 17.77 13.69 43.08
N TRP A 438 16.58 13.40 43.61
CA TRP A 438 16.39 13.03 45.00
C TRP A 438 16.29 11.51 45.15
N ASP A 439 17.18 10.96 45.96
CA ASP A 439 17.31 9.52 46.30
C ASP A 439 16.31 9.03 47.36
N GLY A 440 15.36 9.87 47.77
CA GLY A 440 14.41 9.52 48.83
C GLY A 440 15.00 9.56 50.24
N THR A 441 16.14 10.22 50.46
CA THR A 441 16.73 10.37 51.80
C THR A 441 16.58 11.79 52.36
N TYR A 442 16.49 11.90 53.69
CA TYR A 442 16.53 13.16 54.42
C TYR A 442 17.47 13.06 55.62
N ASN A 443 18.52 13.90 55.67
CA ASN A 443 19.58 13.85 56.68
C ASN A 443 20.20 12.44 56.85
N GLY A 444 20.42 11.74 55.73
CA GLY A 444 21.02 10.40 55.70
C GLY A 444 20.10 9.29 56.18
N ARG A 445 18.79 9.55 56.32
CA ARG A 445 17.79 8.54 56.64
C ARG A 445 16.81 8.38 55.51
N ASP A 446 16.40 7.15 55.31
CA ASP A 446 15.35 6.77 54.39
C ASP A 446 14.01 7.40 54.74
N MET A 447 13.40 8.02 53.72
CA MET A 447 12.05 8.51 53.84
C MET A 447 11.03 7.39 53.58
N PRO A 448 9.87 7.39 54.28
CA PRO A 448 8.86 6.35 54.10
C PRO A 448 8.28 6.33 52.68
N SER A 449 7.84 5.14 52.22
CA SER A 449 7.01 5.04 51.01
C SER A 449 5.70 5.79 51.23
N SER A 450 5.52 6.88 50.49
CA SER A 450 4.41 7.81 50.63
C SER A 450 4.37 8.76 49.45
N ASP A 451 3.36 9.62 49.41
CA ASP A 451 3.33 10.75 48.50
C ASP A 451 4.16 11.91 49.06
N TYR A 452 4.85 12.59 48.16
CA TYR A 452 5.65 13.78 48.39
C TYR A 452 5.21 14.88 47.45
N TRP A 453 5.41 16.12 47.82
CA TRP A 453 5.03 17.28 47.01
C TRP A 453 6.27 17.99 46.52
N PHE A 454 6.23 18.51 45.32
CA PHE A 454 7.27 19.42 44.84
C PHE A 454 6.70 20.77 44.43
N ARG A 455 7.57 21.77 44.51
CA ARG A 455 7.38 23.08 43.91
C ARG A 455 8.53 23.33 42.94
N LEU A 456 8.21 23.54 41.67
CA LEU A 456 9.15 23.97 40.64
C LEU A 456 8.94 25.47 40.42
N GLU A 457 10.00 26.25 40.57
CA GLU A 457 10.06 27.67 40.23
C GLU A 457 10.98 27.83 39.02
N TYR A 458 10.53 28.56 38.00
CA TYR A 458 11.29 28.80 36.77
C TYR A 458 10.80 30.08 36.09
N GLU A 459 11.56 30.56 35.12
CA GLU A 459 11.17 31.63 34.22
C GLU A 459 10.89 31.03 32.84
N ARG A 460 9.89 31.56 32.15
CA ARG A 460 9.51 31.16 30.79
C ARG A 460 9.39 32.40 29.92
N ASP A 461 9.90 32.34 28.70
CA ASP A 461 9.61 33.38 27.70
C ASP A 461 8.17 33.21 27.18
N ASP A 462 7.38 34.25 27.30
CA ASP A 462 6.00 34.32 26.83
C ASP A 462 5.90 35.53 25.89
N GLU A 463 5.99 35.27 24.57
CA GLU A 463 5.98 36.29 23.50
C GLU A 463 7.05 37.39 23.64
N GLY A 464 8.26 37.04 24.08
CA GLY A 464 9.38 37.97 24.28
C GLY A 464 9.42 38.62 25.67
N ILE A 465 8.58 38.15 26.60
CA ILE A 465 8.53 38.61 28.00
C ILE A 465 8.84 37.43 28.91
N LEU A 466 9.90 37.54 29.71
CA LEU A 466 10.21 36.57 30.75
C LEU A 466 9.19 36.67 31.91
N VAL A 467 8.44 35.60 32.13
CA VAL A 467 7.44 35.46 33.19
C VAL A 467 7.89 34.42 34.20
N ALA A 468 7.87 34.78 35.49
CA ALA A 468 8.11 33.83 36.57
C ALA A 468 6.90 32.89 36.75
N LYS A 469 7.15 31.58 36.70
CA LYS A 469 6.18 30.50 36.85
C LYS A 469 6.47 29.71 38.13
N SER A 470 5.41 29.17 38.73
CA SER A 470 5.51 28.27 39.88
C SER A 470 4.50 27.14 39.76
N VAL A 471 5.01 25.91 39.67
CA VAL A 471 4.19 24.68 39.59
C VAL A 471 4.24 23.96 40.92
N ARG A 472 3.10 23.42 41.36
CA ARG A 472 2.99 22.54 42.53
C ARG A 472 2.26 21.26 42.16
N ARG A 473 2.91 20.13 42.41
CA ARG A 473 2.41 18.77 42.10
C ARG A 473 2.93 17.79 43.15
N HIS A 474 2.58 16.51 42.99
CA HIS A 474 3.03 15.44 43.87
C HIS A 474 3.55 14.25 43.06
N PHE A 475 4.32 13.40 43.72
CA PHE A 475 4.83 12.14 43.21
C PHE A 475 4.92 11.13 44.37
N SER A 476 4.98 9.85 44.05
CA SER A 476 5.08 8.78 45.05
C SER A 476 6.50 8.22 45.16
N LEU A 477 6.96 8.02 46.38
CA LEU A 477 8.12 7.17 46.67
C LEU A 477 7.62 5.76 46.94
N VAL A 478 8.08 4.78 46.17
CA VAL A 478 7.72 3.36 46.31
C VAL A 478 8.95 2.55 46.73
N ARG A 479 8.81 1.58 47.63
CA ARG A 479 9.89 0.68 48.08
C ARG A 479 9.41 -0.74 48.22
#